data_AF-A0A3A8YFP1-F1
#
_entry.id   AF-A0A3A8YFP1-F1
#
_cell.length_a   1.000
_cell.length_b   1.000
_cell.length_c   1.000
_cell.angle_alpha   90.00
_cell.angle_beta   90.00
_cell.angle_gamma   90.00
#
_symmetry.space_group_name_H-M   'P 1'
#
loop_
_entity.id
_entity.type
_entity.pdbx_description
1 polymer ?
#
loop_
_entity_poly.entity_id
_entity_poly.type
_entity_poly.pdbx_seq_one_letter_code
_entity_poly.pdbx_strand_id
1 'polypeptide(L)' 'MKGILKELYIQEIERSRLDFERDPEYQTYYTQAQALWEGGDMPCPIHRLLDISGFLSFAHGFRLGVRLARWLRRG' A
#
# COMPACT_ATOMS: atom_id res chain seq x y z
N MET A 1 -8.17 -6.39 16.21
CA MET A 1 -6.85 -6.47 15.53
C MET A 1 -6.93 -6.10 14.05
N LYS A 2 -7.81 -6.72 13.24
CA LYS A 2 -7.99 -6.36 11.82
C LYS A 2 -8.38 -4.88 11.59
N GLY A 3 -9.24 -4.33 12.45
CA GLY A 3 -9.63 -2.91 12.40
C GLY A 3 -8.46 -1.95 12.60
N ILE A 4 -7.67 -2.15 13.66
CA ILE A 4 -6.48 -1.32 13.95
C ILE A 4 -5.46 -1.36 12.81
N LEU A 5 -5.22 -2.54 12.22
CA LEU A 5 -4.32 -2.65 11.06
C LEU A 5 -4.83 -1.89 9.84
N LYS A 6 -6.16 -1.91 9.61
CA LYS A 6 -6.77 -1.17 8.50
C LYS A 6 -6.67 0.34 8.73
N GLU A 7 -6.87 0.79 9.96
CA GLU A 7 -6.73 2.20 10.33
C GLU A 7 -5.29 2.70 10.20
N LEU A 8 -4.31 1.90 10.63
CA LEU A 8 -2.89 2.19 10.40
C LEU A 8 -2.54 2.21 8.91
N TYR A 9 -3.07 1.28 8.12
CA TYR A 9 -2.87 1.26 6.67
C TYR A 9 -3.40 2.54 6.02
N ILE A 10 -4.63 2.95 6.36
CA ILE A 10 -5.25 4.20 5.88
C ILE A 10 -4.41 5.42 6.31
N GLN A 11 -3.93 5.46 7.55
CA GLN A 11 -3.05 6.55 8.00
C GLN A 11 -1.73 6.60 7.23
N GLU A 12 -1.12 5.46 6.92
CA GLU A 12 0.13 5.42 6.15
C GLU A 12 -0.05 5.91 4.72
N ILE A 13 -1.13 5.50 4.03
CA ILE A 13 -1.41 5.95 2.67
C ILE A 13 -1.91 7.41 2.60
N GLU A 14 -2.70 7.86 3.58
CA GLU A 14 -3.30 9.21 3.55
C GLU A 14 -2.44 10.28 4.20
N ARG A 15 -1.61 9.93 5.20
CA ARG A 15 -0.97 10.93 6.09
C ARG A 15 0.55 10.80 6.23
N SER A 16 1.17 9.66 5.91
CA SER A 16 2.50 9.35 6.46
C SER A 16 3.58 8.87 5.47
N ARG A 17 3.73 9.51 4.30
CA ARG A 17 4.99 9.52 3.48
C ARG A 17 5.17 8.41 2.44
N LEU A 18 4.15 7.64 2.06
CA LEU A 18 4.19 6.95 0.76
C LEU A 18 3.95 7.99 -0.34
N ASP A 19 5.00 8.74 -0.63
CA ASP A 19 5.01 9.76 -1.66
C ASP A 19 5.20 9.10 -3.03
N PHE A 20 4.11 8.48 -3.49
CA PHE A 20 4.06 7.86 -4.82
C PHE A 20 4.33 8.86 -5.94
N GLU A 21 4.09 10.15 -5.70
CA GLU A 21 4.38 11.23 -6.65
C GLU A 21 5.88 11.45 -6.86
N ARG A 22 6.70 11.13 -5.85
CA ARG A 22 8.16 11.28 -5.92
C ARG A 22 8.92 10.03 -6.35
N ASP A 23 8.25 8.88 -6.48
CA ASP A 23 8.87 7.67 -7.00
C ASP A 23 8.80 7.65 -8.55
N PRO A 24 9.94 7.76 -9.26
CA PRO A 24 9.95 7.87 -10.72
C PRO A 24 9.52 6.57 -11.41
N GLU A 25 9.76 5.41 -10.79
CA GLU A 25 9.33 4.12 -11.33
C GLU A 25 7.82 3.98 -11.22
N TYR A 26 7.26 4.34 -10.05
CA TYR A 26 5.81 4.42 -9.86
C TYR A 26 5.15 5.34 -10.88
N GLN A 27 5.66 6.57 -11.06
CA GLN A 27 5.09 7.53 -12.01
C GLN A 27 5.11 7.02 -13.46
N THR A 28 6.17 6.31 -13.84
CA THR A 28 6.28 5.70 -15.17
C THR A 28 5.16 4.69 -15.40
N TYR A 29 4.99 3.74 -14.49
CA TYR A 29 3.95 2.72 -14.62
C TYR A 29 2.54 3.29 -14.43
N TYR A 30 2.38 4.28 -13.57
CA TYR A 30 1.11 4.98 -13.37
C TYR A 30 0.64 5.65 -14.66
N THR A 31 1.54 6.37 -15.35
CA THR A 31 1.24 7.02 -16.64
C THR A 31 0.84 5.99 -17.71
N GLN A 32 1.57 4.87 -17.80
CA GLN A 32 1.23 3.79 -18.73
C GLN A 32 -0.13 3.17 -18.41
N ALA A 33 -0.42 2.95 -17.13
CA ALA A 33 -1.70 2.39 -16.69
C ALA A 33 -2.86 3.35 -16.98
N GLN A 34 -2.69 4.65 -16.72
CA GLN A 34 -3.67 5.69 -17.07
C GLN A 34 -4.05 5.69 -18.55
N ALA A 35 -3.07 5.45 -19.43
CA ALA A 35 -3.32 5.37 -20.87
C ALA A 35 -4.24 4.19 -21.27
N LEU A 36 -4.34 3.14 -20.44
CA LEU A 36 -5.19 1.97 -20.71
C LEU A 36 -6.69 2.23 -20.56
N TRP A 37 -7.07 3.32 -19.89
CA TRP A 37 -8.47 3.63 -19.58
C TRP A 37 -9.01 4.82 -20.39
N GLU A 38 -8.29 5.27 -21.43
CA GLU A 38 -8.70 6.33 -22.38
C GLU A 38 -9.19 7.63 -21.71
N GLY A 39 -8.58 7.99 -20.56
CA GLY A 39 -8.97 9.18 -19.79
C GLY A 39 -10.20 8.98 -18.89
N GLY A 40 -10.78 7.78 -18.87
CA GLY A 40 -11.75 7.34 -17.86
C GLY A 40 -11.09 6.80 -16.59
N ASP A 41 -11.92 6.57 -15.56
CA ASP A 41 -11.45 6.03 -14.29
C ASP A 41 -11.03 4.56 -14.40
N MET A 42 -10.08 4.17 -13.55
CA MET A 42 -9.70 2.76 -13.38
C MET A 42 -10.94 1.92 -13.02
N PRO A 43 -11.15 0.74 -13.65
CA PRO A 43 -12.27 -0.13 -13.32
C PRO A 43 -12.31 -0.51 -11.84
N CYS A 44 -13.49 -0.37 -11.22
CA CYS A 44 -13.69 -0.64 -9.79
C CYS A 44 -13.16 -2.01 -9.31
N PRO A 45 -13.31 -3.13 -10.07
CA PRO A 45 -12.73 -4.41 -9.67
C PRO A 45 -11.20 -4.38 -9.57
N ILE A 46 -10.53 -3.67 -10.47
CA ILE A 46 -9.06 -3.52 -10.47
C ILE A 46 -8.64 -2.66 -9.30
N HIS A 47 -9.31 -1.51 -9.09
CA HIS A 47 -9.06 -0.66 -7.92
C HIS A 47 -9.17 -1.46 -6.61
N ARG A 48 -10.25 -2.23 -6.44
CA ARG A 48 -10.48 -3.03 -5.23
C ARG A 48 -9.43 -4.13 -5.06
N LEU A 49 -8.97 -4.73 -6.16
CA LEU A 49 -7.89 -5.71 -6.11
C LEU A 49 -6.59 -5.08 -5.60
N LEU A 50 -6.22 -3.90 -6.10
CA LEU A 50 -5.02 -3.17 -5.68
C LEU A 50 -5.09 -2.70 -4.22
N ASP A 51 -6.24 -2.20 -3.78
CA ASP A 51 -6.45 -1.79 -2.38
C ASP A 51 -6.32 -3.00 -1.42
N ILE A 52 -6.96 -4.13 -1.76
CA ILE A 52 -6.87 -5.35 -0.95
C ILE A 52 -5.45 -5.91 -0.94
N SER A 53 -4.76 -5.95 -2.09
CA SER A 53 -3.39 -6.46 -2.17
C SER A 53 -2.42 -5.58 -1.40
N GLY A 54 -2.56 -4.25 -1.49
CA GLY A 54 -1.82 -3.27 -0.71
C GLY A 54 -2.00 -3.48 0.80
N PHE A 55 -3.24 -3.63 1.27
CA PHE A 55 -3.53 -3.92 2.67
C PHE A 55 -2.92 -5.25 3.14
N LEU A 56 -3.00 -6.31 2.32
CA LEU A 56 -2.43 -7.61 2.67
C LEU A 56 -0.91 -7.55 2.81
N SER A 57 -0.22 -6.89 1.87
CA SER A 57 1.23 -6.67 1.90
C SER A 57 1.63 -5.87 3.14
N PHE A 58 0.93 -4.77 3.43
CA PHE A 58 1.16 -3.97 4.64
C PHE A 58 0.98 -4.79 5.92
N ALA A 59 -0.14 -5.51 6.05
CA ALA A 59 -0.42 -6.32 7.24
C ALA A 59 0.63 -7.43 7.45
N HIS A 60 1.13 -8.02 6.36
CA HIS A 60 2.21 -8.98 6.41
C HIS A 60 3.53 -8.33 6.87
N GLY A 61 3.93 -7.22 6.23
CA GLY A 61 5.13 -6.47 6.58
C GLY A 61 5.13 -5.98 8.02
N PHE A 62 4.01 -5.43 8.49
CA PHE A 62 3.83 -5.02 9.89
C PHE A 62 4.04 -6.19 10.85
N ARG A 63 3.42 -7.35 10.57
CA ARG A 63 3.59 -8.56 11.40
C ARG A 63 5.05 -9.02 11.43
N LEU A 64 5.75 -8.97 10.31
CA LEU A 64 7.18 -9.29 10.22
C LEU A 64 8.01 -8.32 11.06
N GLY A 65 7.80 -7.01 10.92
CA GLY A 65 8.49 -5.98 11.70
C GLY A 65 8.29 -6.15 13.20
N VAL A 66 7.06 -6.43 13.65
CA VAL A 66 6.78 -6.73 15.06
C VAL A 66 7.52 -7.99 15.55
N ARG A 67 7.60 -9.04 14.73
CA ARG A 67 8.35 -10.26 15.07
C ARG A 67 9.85 -9.97 15.20
N LEU A 68 10.43 -9.23 14.25
CA LEU A 68 11.84 -8.83 14.27
C LEU A 68 12.16 -7.96 15.49
N ALA A 69 11.32 -6.96 15.78
CA ALA A 69 11.50 -6.11 16.96
C ALA A 69 11.43 -6.90 18.28
N ARG A 70 10.58 -7.92 18.37
CA ARG A 70 10.55 -8.81 19.55
C ARG A 70 11.80 -9.69 19.65
N TRP A 71 12.32 -10.15 18.53
CA TRP A 71 13.56 -10.93 18.50
C TRP A 71 14.76 -10.09 18.96
N LEU A 72 14.90 -8.87 18.43
CA LEU A 72 15.96 -7.92 18.81
C LEU A 72 15.94 -7.52 20.29
N ARG A 73 14.76 -7.53 20.95
CA ARG A 73 14.64 -7.23 22.39
C ARG A 73 14.90 -8.43 23.30
N ARG A 74 15.04 -9.63 22.73
CA ARG A 74 15.29 -10.89 23.47
C ARG A 74 16.75 -11.35 23.36
N GLY A 75 17.53 -10.75 22.47
CA GLY A 75 19.00 -10.85 22.45
C GLY A 75 19.61 -9.68 23.21
#